data_AF-A0A3D1XYK5-F1
#
_entry.id   AF-A0A3D1XYK5-F1
#
_cell.length_a   1.000
_cell.length_b   1.000
_cell.length_c   1.000
_cell.angle_alpha   90.00
_cell.angle_beta   90.00
_cell.angle_gamma   90.00
#
_symmetry.space_group_name_H-M   'P 1'
#
loop_
_entity.id
_entity.type
_entity.pdbx_description
1 polymer ?
#
loop_
_entity_poly.entity_id
_entity_poly.type
_entity_poly.pdbx_seq_one_letter_code
_entity_poly.pdbx_strand_id
1 'polypeptide(L)' 'MSENPEVKPEARFVEGDSDTVIDCAKRLVWLKQDTWQISGKWRSQLQVREFAETLNRKRFAGFSNWRLPT' A
#
# COMPACT_ATOMS: atom_id res chain seq x y z
N MET A 1 -19.16 24.78 30.21
CA MET A 1 -18.98 23.36 29.84
C MET A 1 -17.97 23.36 28.71
N SER A 2 -16.72 23.03 29.01
CA SER A 2 -15.64 23.06 28.02
C SER A 2 -15.81 21.83 27.12
N GLU A 3 -16.12 22.05 25.85
CA GLU A 3 -16.06 21.00 24.83
C GLU A 3 -14.60 20.56 24.72
N ASN A 4 -14.33 19.35 25.19
CA ASN A 4 -13.09 18.65 24.92
C ASN A 4 -13.14 18.21 23.45
N PRO A 5 -12.27 18.70 22.55
CA PRO A 5 -12.30 18.21 21.19
C PRO A 5 -11.93 16.74 21.23
N GLU A 6 -12.90 15.88 20.95
CA GLU A 6 -12.73 14.45 20.82
C GLU A 6 -11.78 14.24 19.63
N VAL A 7 -10.48 14.14 19.92
CA VAL A 7 -9.45 13.83 18.93
C VAL A 7 -9.75 12.42 18.46
N LYS A 8 -10.47 12.30 17.33
CA LYS A 8 -10.61 11.01 16.65
C LYS A 8 -9.19 10.48 16.44
N PRO A 9 -8.87 9.26 16.90
CA PRO A 9 -7.57 8.69 16.62
C PRO A 9 -7.40 8.66 15.10
N GLU A 10 -6.29 9.24 14.63
CA GLU A 10 -5.96 9.26 13.21
C GLU A 10 -6.05 7.83 12.66
N ALA A 11 -6.86 7.65 11.61
CA ALA A 11 -7.07 6.34 11.03
C ALA A 11 -5.71 5.77 10.58
N ARG A 12 -5.38 4.58 11.06
CA ARG A 12 -4.09 3.94 10.74
C ARG A 12 -3.88 3.76 9.24
N PHE A 13 -4.94 3.39 8.53
CA PHE A 13 -4.92 3.20 7.09
C PHE A 13 -5.81 4.26 6.43
N VAL A 14 -5.23 5.00 5.49
CA VAL A 14 -5.92 6.05 4.72
C VAL A 14 -5.85 5.67 3.24
N GLU A 15 -6.93 5.88 2.49
CA GLU A 15 -6.89 5.68 1.04
C GLU A 15 -5.94 6.70 0.40
N GLY A 16 -5.01 6.22 -0.41
CA GLY A 16 -4.18 7.04 -1.27
C GLY A 16 -4.72 7.05 -2.70
N ASP A 17 -4.16 7.94 -3.52
CA ASP A 17 -4.44 7.95 -4.95
C ASP A 17 -3.84 6.73 -5.65
N SER A 18 -4.24 6.50 -6.92
CA SER A 18 -3.66 5.48 -7.79
C SER A 18 -3.70 4.06 -7.20
N ASP A 19 -4.84 3.67 -6.62
CA ASP A 19 -5.04 2.34 -6.03
C ASP A 19 -4.01 1.99 -4.94
N THR A 20 -3.70 2.96 -4.08
CA THR A 20 -2.81 2.76 -2.93
C THR A 20 -3.51 2.97 -1.59
N VAL A 21 -2.89 2.46 -0.52
CA VAL A 21 -3.30 2.65 0.87
C VAL A 21 -2.10 3.09 1.68
N ILE A 22 -2.25 4.18 2.44
CA ILE A 22 -1.20 4.75 3.28
C ILE A 22 -1.36 4.20 4.70
N ASP A 23 -0.34 3.50 5.20
CA ASP A 23 -0.21 3.12 6.61
C ASP A 23 0.50 4.23 7.37
N CYS A 24 -0.26 5.08 8.06
CA CYS A 24 0.24 6.22 8.82
C CYS A 24 1.12 5.79 10.01
N ALA A 25 0.85 4.62 10.60
CA ALA A 25 1.61 4.12 11.74
C ALA A 25 3.02 3.65 11.34
N LYS A 26 3.14 3.01 10.17
CA LYS A 26 4.43 2.54 9.65
C LYS A 26 5.08 3.49 8.65
N ARG A 27 4.37 4.54 8.23
CA ARG A 27 4.76 5.46 7.15
C ARG A 27 5.11 4.70 5.86
N LEU A 28 4.25 3.76 5.49
CA LEU A 28 4.38 2.94 4.29
C LEU A 28 3.20 3.15 3.36
N VAL A 29 3.43 2.91 2.07
CA VAL A 29 2.38 2.86 1.05
C VAL A 29 2.24 1.42 0.59
N TRP A 30 1.01 0.95 0.54
CA TRP A 30 0.61 -0.38 0.09
C TRP A 30 -0.18 -0.27 -1.21
N LEU A 31 -0.15 -1.32 -2.01
CA LEU A 31 -1.16 -1.48 -3.06
C LEU A 31 -2.50 -1.77 -2.41
N LYS A 32 -3.57 -1.19 -2.95
CA LYS A 32 -4.94 -1.45 -2.50
C LYS A 32 -5.36 -2.90 -2.77
N GLN A 33 -4.81 -3.50 -3.82
CA GLN A 33 -5.05 -4.89 -4.19
C GLN A 33 -3.73 -5.66 -4.24
N ASP A 34 -3.74 -6.88 -3.70
CA ASP A 34 -2.60 -7.78 -3.80
C ASP A 34 -2.55 -8.51 -5.16
N THR A 35 -1.46 -9.26 -5.39
CA THR A 35 -1.26 -9.99 -6.65
C THR A 35 -2.32 -11.08 -6.91
N TRP A 36 -2.96 -11.62 -5.88
CA TRP A 36 -4.02 -12.63 -6.02
C TRP A 36 -5.33 -11.96 -6.45
N GLN A 37 -5.71 -10.86 -5.81
CA GLN A 37 -6.88 -10.06 -6.19
C GLN A 37 -6.78 -9.54 -7.62
N ILE A 38 -5.57 -9.16 -8.06
CA ILE A 38 -5.33 -8.69 -9.44
C ILE A 38 -5.36 -9.83 -10.46
N SER A 39 -4.78 -11.00 -10.14
CA SER A 39 -4.55 -12.05 -11.13
C SER A 39 -5.45 -13.28 -11.03
N GLY A 40 -6.26 -13.38 -9.97
CA GLY A 40 -7.16 -14.51 -9.70
C GLY A 40 -6.44 -15.82 -9.38
N LYS A 41 -5.12 -15.82 -9.18
CA LYS A 41 -4.33 -17.01 -8.92
C LYS A 41 -3.13 -16.73 -8.02
N TRP A 42 -2.70 -17.76 -7.30
CA TRP A 42 -1.49 -17.70 -6.50
C TRP A 42 -0.25 -17.49 -7.38
N ARG A 43 0.65 -16.63 -6.91
CA ARG A 43 1.93 -16.34 -7.56
C ARG A 43 3.05 -16.92 -6.73
N SER A 44 4.07 -17.47 -7.39
CA SER A 44 5.29 -17.86 -6.69
C SER A 44 6.00 -16.63 -6.14
N GLN A 45 6.85 -16.80 -5.13
CA GLN A 45 7.62 -15.69 -4.55
C GLN A 45 8.46 -14.96 -5.60
N LEU A 46 9.02 -15.69 -6.57
CA LEU A 46 9.75 -15.11 -7.70
C LEU A 46 8.85 -14.19 -8.54
N GLN A 47 7.64 -14.64 -8.89
CA GLN A 47 6.68 -13.85 -9.67
C GLN A 47 6.24 -12.57 -8.92
N VAL A 48 6.07 -12.64 -7.60
CA VAL A 48 5.72 -11.46 -6.79
C VAL A 48 6.88 -10.46 -6.76
N ARG A 49 8.15 -10.93 -6.70
CA ARG A 49 9.33 -10.05 -6.79
C ARG A 49 9.43 -9.37 -8.16
N GLU A 50 9.26 -10.12 -9.25
CA GLU A 50 9.25 -9.58 -10.61
C GLU A 50 8.11 -8.55 -10.82
N PHE A 51 6.96 -8.79 -10.19
CA PHE A 51 5.85 -7.84 -10.17
C PHE A 51 6.25 -6.53 -9.48
N ALA A 52 6.82 -6.59 -8.27
CA ALA A 52 7.31 -5.40 -7.56
C ALA A 52 8.37 -4.63 -8.37
N GLU A 53 9.32 -5.32 -9.00
CA GLU A 53 10.29 -4.70 -9.91
C GLU A 53 9.63 -4.03 -11.12
N THR A 54 8.57 -4.62 -11.66
CA THR A 54 7.82 -4.03 -12.77
C THR A 54 7.13 -2.73 -12.34
N LEU A 55 6.57 -2.67 -11.13
CA LEU A 55 6.02 -1.43 -10.57
C LEU A 55 7.10 -0.36 -10.40
N ASN A 56 8.29 -0.76 -9.95
CA ASN A 56 9.42 0.14 -9.78
C ASN A 56 9.89 0.74 -11.10
N ARG A 57 10.02 -0.09 -12.15
CA ARG A 57 10.34 0.38 -13.50
C ARG A 57 9.30 1.33 -14.06
N LYS A 58 8.02 1.10 -13.76
CA LYS A 58 6.90 1.97 -14.19
C LYS A 58 6.73 3.22 -13.33
N ARG A 59 7.45 3.33 -12.20
CA ARG A 59 7.23 4.35 -11.17
C ARG A 59 5.75 4.44 -10.75
N PHE A 60 5.12 3.29 -10.52
CA PHE A 60 3.70 3.24 -10.19
C PHE A 60 3.38 4.09 -8.95
N ALA A 61 2.32 4.90 -9.04
CA ALA A 61 1.94 5.91 -8.05
C ALA A 61 3.08 6.89 -7.67
N GLY A 62 4.07 7.08 -8.55
CA GLY A 62 5.24 7.93 -8.33
C GLY A 62 6.41 7.26 -7.62
N PHE A 63 6.24 6.04 -7.10
CA PHE A 63 7.23 5.31 -6.29
C PHE A 63 8.05 4.31 -7.11
N SER A 64 9.31 4.14 -6.72
CA SER A 64 10.26 3.21 -7.37
C SER A 64 10.86 2.17 -6.40
N ASN A 65 10.27 2.02 -5.20
CA ASN A 65 10.78 1.15 -4.13
C ASN A 65 9.73 0.16 -3.57
N TRP A 66 8.77 -0.24 -4.41
CA TRP A 66 7.85 -1.34 -4.14
C TRP A 66 8.63 -2.62 -3.85
N ARG A 67 8.24 -3.30 -2.76
CA ARG A 67 8.89 -4.52 -2.26
C ARG A 67 7.89 -5.37 -1.50
N LEU A 68 8.24 -6.64 -1.30
CA LEU A 68 7.47 -7.50 -0.41
C LEU A 68 7.65 -7.05 1.05
N PRO A 69 6.63 -7.20 1.91
CA PRO A 69 6.79 -7.04 3.35
C PRO A 69 7.86 -8.00 3.90
N THR A 70 8.62 -7.50 4.87
CA THR A 70 9.60 -8.24 5.67
C THR A 70 9.13 -8.39 7.09
#